data_AF-A0A8T6RJN5-F1
#
_entry.id   AF-A0A8T6RJN5-F1
#
_cell.length_a   1.000
_cell.length_b   1.000
_cell.length_c   1.000
_cell.angle_alpha   90.00
_cell.angle_beta   90.00
_cell.angle_gamma   90.00
#
_symmetry.space_group_name_H-M   'P 1'
#
loop_
_entity.id
_entity.type
_entity.pdbx_description
1 polymer ?
#
loop_
_entity_poly.entity_id
_entity_poly.type
_entity_poly.pdbx_seq_one_letter_code
_entity_poly.pdbx_strand_id
1 'polypeptide(L)'
;MIQSFFIIAENGICIYERHYSNAVIDAQIFSGFIIALGNFAIDSMGEELQQLKIKGGRLSMVKHAFAPIMAVAIADDKDSGKLLYKILKVVLLEFYDLYYREIKKEDPSIKTKTQNFDNIIDDIIKKRFGIADRTSISIFLGLFISIGLSSLVIIGFAFFLTFLPDDQNIFTVFFGYDISVITADGISEIEFLYIQRIALVVIIILMMFFLAIFFLPVFMGSYYAGSRRNGIMISLGHFGTVFLVVFIVGSIDLIPNYQVQIIPLFISFSPLLITLNLVMGIFGGYIKENRKLWPLGAEELSEKLKKEMYIFLKSMDKNNLSENKKDQMPPNF
;
A
#
# COMPACT_ATOMS: atom_id res chain seq x y z
N MET A 1 1.03 -5.92 -11.78
CA MET A 1 2.36 -5.82 -12.41
C MET A 1 2.28 -4.97 -13.66
N ILE A 2 3.43 -4.45 -14.10
CA ILE A 2 3.59 -3.93 -15.47
C ILE A 2 3.31 -5.08 -16.44
N GLN A 3 2.39 -4.87 -17.36
CA GLN A 3 1.99 -5.80 -18.40
C GLN A 3 2.75 -5.55 -19.69
N SER A 4 2.87 -4.28 -20.04
CA SER A 4 3.61 -3.84 -21.22
C SER A 4 4.27 -2.51 -20.92
N PHE A 5 5.47 -2.34 -21.45
CA PHE A 5 6.28 -1.15 -21.31
C PHE A 5 6.74 -0.71 -22.70
N PHE A 6 6.67 0.59 -22.96
CA PHE A 6 7.02 1.18 -24.24
C PHE A 6 7.88 2.42 -24.02
N ILE A 7 8.82 2.66 -24.94
CA ILE A 7 9.49 3.95 -25.08
C ILE A 7 9.16 4.49 -26.46
N ILE A 8 8.56 5.67 -26.47
CA ILE A 8 7.98 6.29 -27.66
C ILE A 8 8.70 7.61 -27.88
N ALA A 9 9.11 7.88 -29.12
CA ALA A 9 9.59 9.19 -29.54
C ALA A 9 8.43 10.19 -29.67
N GLU A 10 8.68 11.49 -29.53
CA GLU A 10 7.64 12.53 -29.70
C GLU A 10 6.96 12.51 -31.07
N ASN A 11 7.65 12.01 -32.11
CA ASN A 11 7.07 11.81 -33.44
C ASN A 11 6.15 10.57 -33.53
N GLY A 12 5.91 9.86 -32.44
CA GLY A 12 5.03 8.70 -32.36
C GLY A 12 5.66 7.36 -32.76
N ILE A 13 6.97 7.31 -33.04
CA ILE A 13 7.66 6.04 -33.31
C ILE A 13 7.88 5.29 -32.00
N CYS A 14 7.46 4.03 -31.94
CA CYS A 14 7.81 3.15 -30.82
C CYS A 14 9.25 2.65 -30.97
N ILE A 15 10.15 3.17 -30.13
CA ILE A 15 11.58 2.85 -30.13
C ILE A 15 11.82 1.49 -29.48
N TYR A 16 11.16 1.23 -28.35
CA TYR A 16 11.35 0.04 -27.54
C TYR A 16 10.01 -0.45 -27.00
N GLU A 17 9.83 -1.76 -26.97
CA GLU A 17 8.65 -2.41 -26.39
C GLU A 17 9.09 -3.65 -25.59
N ARG A 18 8.39 -3.90 -24.48
CA ARG A 18 8.57 -5.09 -23.65
C ARG A 18 7.21 -5.54 -23.13
N HIS A 19 6.83 -6.76 -23.48
CA HIS A 19 5.60 -7.38 -22.99
C HIS A 19 5.93 -8.41 -21.90
N TYR A 20 5.35 -8.21 -20.72
CA TYR A 20 5.43 -9.14 -19.60
C TYR A 20 4.21 -10.08 -19.54
N SER A 21 3.13 -9.71 -20.23
CA SER A 21 1.93 -10.54 -20.40
C SER A 21 1.81 -11.06 -21.83
N ASN A 22 1.04 -12.14 -22.01
CA ASN A 22 0.73 -12.71 -23.33
C ASN A 22 -0.14 -11.79 -24.21
N ALA A 23 -0.65 -10.69 -23.66
CA ALA A 23 -1.34 -9.66 -24.43
C ALA A 23 -0.33 -8.90 -25.30
N VAL A 24 -0.30 -9.24 -26.59
CA VAL A 24 0.43 -8.45 -27.59
C VAL A 24 -0.48 -7.31 -28.04
N ILE A 25 0.02 -6.09 -27.87
CA ILE A 25 -0.61 -4.86 -28.36
C ILE A 25 0.28 -4.38 -29.51
N ASP A 26 -0.32 -3.98 -30.63
CA ASP A 26 0.44 -3.38 -31.72
C ASP A 26 1.07 -2.06 -31.23
N ALA A 27 2.40 -2.06 -31.08
CA ALA A 27 3.14 -0.93 -30.54
C ALA A 27 2.99 0.36 -31.36
N GLN A 28 2.84 0.26 -32.68
CA GLN A 28 2.79 1.44 -33.55
C GLN A 28 1.40 2.10 -33.50
N ILE A 29 0.34 1.30 -33.46
CA ILE A 29 -1.01 1.81 -33.24
C ILE A 29 -1.11 2.40 -31.84
N PHE A 30 -0.56 1.70 -30.85
CA PHE A 30 -0.57 2.16 -29.47
C PHE A 30 0.22 3.47 -29.29
N SER A 31 1.41 3.59 -29.89
CA SER A 31 2.20 4.82 -29.79
C SER A 31 1.49 6.02 -30.42
N GLY A 32 0.87 5.85 -31.60
CA GLY A 32 0.07 6.88 -32.24
C GLY A 32 -1.11 7.32 -31.37
N PHE A 33 -1.82 6.36 -30.76
CA PHE A 33 -2.89 6.66 -29.81
C PHE A 33 -2.40 7.47 -28.60
N ILE A 34 -1.26 7.10 -28.02
CA ILE A 34 -0.69 7.78 -26.86
C ILE A 34 -0.30 9.22 -27.16
N ILE A 35 0.33 9.47 -28.32
CA ILE A 35 0.68 10.84 -28.74
C ILE A 35 -0.58 11.68 -28.94
N ALA A 36 -1.57 11.14 -29.65
CA ALA A 36 -2.85 11.84 -29.86
C ALA A 36 -3.54 12.18 -28.52
N LEU A 37 -3.54 11.22 -27.59
CA LEU A 37 -4.09 11.40 -26.25
C LEU A 37 -3.32 12.45 -25.43
N GLY A 38 -1.99 12.45 -25.53
CA GLY A 38 -1.12 13.42 -24.86
C GLY A 38 -1.37 14.85 -25.37
N ASN A 39 -1.44 15.03 -26.69
CA ASN A 39 -1.74 16.33 -27.31
C ASN A 39 -3.13 16.82 -26.91
N PHE A 40 -4.13 15.93 -26.97
CA PHE A 40 -5.49 16.26 -26.55
C PHE A 40 -5.57 16.72 -25.08
N ALA A 41 -4.82 16.08 -24.18
CA ALA A 41 -4.79 16.47 -22.77
C ALA A 41 -4.17 17.87 -22.57
N ILE A 42 -3.10 18.18 -23.30
CA ILE A 42 -2.47 19.51 -23.26
C ILE A 42 -3.45 20.57 -23.79
N ASP A 43 -4.10 20.30 -24.92
CA ASP A 43 -5.03 21.25 -25.53
C ASP A 43 -6.29 21.47 -24.68
N SER A 44 -6.78 20.42 -24.02
CA SER A 44 -8.03 20.46 -23.26
C SER A 44 -7.85 20.91 -21.81
N MET A 45 -6.73 20.55 -21.17
CA MET A 45 -6.50 20.74 -19.74
C MET A 45 -5.32 21.67 -19.44
N GLY A 46 -4.49 22.01 -20.43
CA GLY A 46 -3.26 22.78 -20.23
C GLY A 46 -2.15 22.01 -19.52
N GLU A 47 -2.34 20.71 -19.27
CA GLU A 47 -1.42 19.86 -18.51
C GLU A 47 -1.14 18.55 -19.24
N GLU A 48 0.07 18.02 -19.03
CA GLU A 48 0.45 16.73 -19.61
C GLU A 48 -0.23 15.56 -18.87
N LEU A 49 -0.77 14.63 -19.64
CA LEU A 49 -1.38 13.43 -19.09
C LEU A 49 -0.30 12.50 -18.50
N GLN A 50 -0.25 12.41 -17.16
CA GLN A 50 0.68 11.50 -16.48
C GLN A 50 0.08 10.11 -16.26
N GLN A 51 -1.22 10.02 -16.02
CA GLN A 51 -1.89 8.75 -15.70
C GLN A 51 -3.31 8.73 -16.27
N LEU A 52 -3.70 7.58 -16.83
CA LEU A 52 -5.05 7.29 -17.26
C LEU A 52 -5.51 5.97 -16.63
N LYS A 53 -6.66 5.99 -15.95
CA LYS A 53 -7.29 4.76 -15.47
C LYS A 53 -8.06 4.13 -16.62
N ILE A 54 -7.68 2.91 -16.99
CA ILE A 54 -8.37 2.12 -18.02
C ILE A 54 -9.13 0.98 -17.33
N LYS A 55 -10.08 0.35 -18.02
CA LYS A 55 -10.88 -0.70 -17.41
C LYS A 55 -10.00 -1.91 -17.06
N GLY A 56 -9.84 -2.13 -15.76
CA GLY A 56 -9.03 -3.19 -15.17
C GLY A 56 -7.52 -2.95 -15.20
N GLY A 57 -7.06 -1.76 -15.59
CA GLY A 57 -5.64 -1.42 -15.54
C GLY A 57 -5.40 0.06 -15.32
N ARG A 58 -4.12 0.45 -15.36
CA ARG A 58 -3.69 1.83 -15.39
C ARG A 58 -2.63 2.00 -16.45
N LEU A 59 -2.72 3.10 -17.17
CA LEU A 59 -1.71 3.59 -18.07
C LEU A 59 -0.97 4.73 -17.37
N SER A 60 0.36 4.66 -17.30
CA SER A 60 1.21 5.69 -16.71
C SER A 60 2.25 6.12 -17.73
N MET A 61 2.52 7.43 -17.79
CA MET A 61 3.39 8.05 -18.78
C MET A 61 4.36 9.01 -18.10
N VAL A 62 5.59 9.03 -18.57
CA VAL A 62 6.64 9.97 -18.13
C VAL A 62 7.42 10.43 -19.35
N LYS A 63 7.46 11.75 -19.60
CA LYS A 63 8.35 12.34 -20.61
C LYS A 63 9.75 12.56 -20.04
N HIS A 64 10.75 12.45 -20.89
CA HIS A 64 12.11 12.83 -20.54
C HIS A 64 12.26 14.35 -20.59
N ALA A 65 12.98 14.94 -19.63
CA ALA A 65 13.05 16.41 -19.51
C ALA A 65 13.85 17.09 -20.64
N PHE A 66 14.80 16.36 -21.25
CA PHE A 66 15.77 16.92 -22.20
C PHE A 66 15.83 16.16 -23.53
N ALA A 67 14.95 15.19 -23.74
CA ALA A 67 14.99 14.35 -24.92
C ALA A 67 13.57 14.10 -25.41
N PRO A 68 13.36 14.03 -26.74
CA PRO A 68 12.04 13.88 -27.33
C PRO A 68 11.55 12.42 -27.25
N ILE A 69 11.56 11.87 -26.03
CA ILE A 69 11.14 10.50 -25.74
C ILE A 69 10.29 10.46 -24.46
N MET A 70 9.41 9.47 -24.40
CA MET A 70 8.56 9.21 -23.25
C MET A 70 8.47 7.72 -22.98
N ALA A 71 8.42 7.36 -21.69
CA ALA A 71 8.15 6.00 -21.25
C ALA A 71 6.68 5.84 -20.90
N VAL A 72 6.09 4.73 -21.32
CA VAL A 72 4.70 4.36 -21.07
C VAL A 72 4.64 2.97 -20.50
N ALA A 73 3.87 2.78 -19.43
CA ALA A 73 3.58 1.46 -18.88
C ALA A 73 2.08 1.25 -18.76
N ILE A 74 1.64 0.07 -19.19
CA ILE A 74 0.33 -0.48 -18.86
C ILE A 74 0.54 -1.42 -17.68
N ALA A 75 -0.20 -1.21 -16.61
CA ALA A 75 -0.09 -1.98 -15.38
C ALA A 75 -1.47 -2.35 -14.84
N ASP A 76 -1.49 -3.24 -13.85
CA ASP A 76 -2.68 -3.61 -13.09
C ASP A 76 -3.18 -2.40 -12.26
N ASP A 77 -4.50 -2.32 -12.02
CA ASP A 77 -5.09 -1.23 -11.25
C ASP A 77 -4.68 -1.25 -9.76
N LYS A 78 -4.22 -2.42 -9.28
CA LYS A 78 -3.67 -2.63 -7.93
C LYS A 78 -2.27 -2.03 -7.74
N ASP A 79 -1.51 -1.82 -8.82
CA ASP A 79 -0.18 -1.24 -8.70
C ASP A 79 -0.25 0.25 -8.32
N SER A 80 0.69 0.69 -7.48
CA SER A 80 0.78 2.09 -7.10
C SER A 80 1.24 2.95 -8.29
N GLY A 81 0.45 3.96 -8.67
CA GLY A 81 0.82 4.90 -9.72
C GLY A 81 2.10 5.67 -9.41
N LYS A 82 2.36 5.97 -8.13
CA LYS A 82 3.63 6.59 -7.68
C LYS A 82 4.83 5.68 -7.91
N LEU A 83 4.68 4.38 -7.66
CA LEU A 83 5.74 3.39 -7.90
C LEU A 83 6.02 3.24 -9.40
N LEU A 84 4.96 3.11 -10.21
CA LEU A 84 5.08 3.05 -11.67
C LEU A 84 5.78 4.28 -12.24
N TYR A 85 5.37 5.48 -11.84
CA TYR A 85 6.03 6.73 -12.24
C TYR A 85 7.53 6.71 -11.92
N LYS A 86 7.91 6.25 -10.72
CA LYS A 86 9.32 6.15 -10.32
C LYS A 86 10.09 5.13 -11.16
N ILE A 87 9.48 3.98 -11.48
CA ILE A 87 10.07 2.97 -12.36
C ILE A 87 10.28 3.56 -13.75
N LEU A 88 9.23 4.14 -14.35
CA LEU A 88 9.27 4.75 -15.68
C LEU A 88 10.39 5.80 -15.75
N LYS A 89 10.49 6.68 -14.75
CA LYS A 89 11.54 7.71 -14.70
C LYS A 89 12.95 7.12 -14.66
N VAL A 90 13.18 6.09 -13.85
CA VAL A 90 14.48 5.43 -13.76
C VAL A 90 14.82 4.71 -15.05
N VAL A 91 13.89 3.93 -15.60
CA VAL A 91 14.11 3.19 -16.86
C VAL A 91 14.38 4.15 -18.02
N LEU A 92 13.64 5.25 -18.10
CA LEU A 92 13.80 6.25 -19.16
C LEU A 92 15.15 6.96 -19.11
N LEU A 93 15.66 7.26 -17.90
CA LEU A 93 16.99 7.85 -17.72
C LEU A 93 18.09 6.86 -18.15
N GLU A 94 18.04 5.63 -17.66
CA GLU A 94 19.03 4.59 -18.02
C GLU A 94 19.00 4.31 -19.53
N PHE A 95 17.81 4.27 -20.13
CA PHE A 95 17.64 4.11 -21.57
C PHE A 95 18.28 5.26 -22.36
N TYR A 96 18.04 6.50 -21.94
CA TYR A 96 18.62 7.67 -22.56
C TYR A 96 20.14 7.66 -22.46
N ASP A 97 20.70 7.32 -21.30
CA ASP A 97 22.15 7.28 -21.09
C ASP A 97 22.82 6.22 -21.98
N LEU A 98 22.20 5.05 -22.14
CA LEU A 98 22.69 3.96 -22.99
C LEU A 98 22.61 4.28 -24.48
N TYR A 99 21.51 4.90 -24.93
CA TYR A 99 21.22 5.13 -26.35
C TYR A 99 21.26 6.62 -26.74
N TYR A 100 21.95 7.46 -25.96
CA TYR A 100 22.01 8.92 -26.13
C TYR A 100 22.35 9.33 -27.57
N ARG A 101 23.33 8.67 -28.17
CA ARG A 101 23.86 9.01 -29.50
C ARG A 101 22.83 8.71 -30.58
N GLU A 102 22.18 7.55 -30.50
CA GLU A 102 21.13 7.11 -31.41
C GLU A 102 19.92 8.03 -31.32
N ILE A 103 19.46 8.35 -30.10
CA ILE A 103 18.32 9.24 -29.85
C ILE A 103 18.61 10.63 -30.41
N LYS A 104 19.79 11.19 -30.13
CA LYS A 104 20.17 12.54 -30.60
C LYS A 104 20.28 12.63 -32.12
N LYS A 105 20.64 11.54 -32.79
CA LYS A 105 20.76 11.47 -34.25
C LYS A 105 19.47 11.05 -34.94
N GLU A 106 18.41 10.75 -34.19
CA GLU A 106 17.18 10.13 -34.69
C GLU A 106 17.48 8.89 -35.56
N ASP A 107 18.45 8.07 -35.12
CA ASP A 107 18.92 6.92 -35.88
C ASP A 107 17.80 5.87 -36.02
N PRO A 108 17.31 5.57 -37.24
CA PRO A 108 16.22 4.61 -37.44
C PRO A 108 16.61 3.17 -37.03
N SER A 109 17.92 2.88 -36.91
CA SER A 109 18.41 1.59 -36.44
C SER A 109 18.31 1.40 -34.93
N ILE A 110 17.88 2.42 -34.17
CA ILE A 110 17.76 2.32 -32.70
C ILE A 110 16.92 1.11 -32.28
N LYS A 111 15.82 0.82 -33.00
CA LYS A 111 14.88 -0.27 -32.66
C LYS A 111 15.54 -1.65 -32.66
N THR A 112 16.54 -1.89 -33.52
CA THR A 112 17.26 -3.18 -33.55
C THR A 112 18.30 -3.27 -32.45
N LYS A 113 18.91 -2.14 -32.06
CA LYS A 113 19.93 -2.07 -30.99
C LYS A 113 19.34 -2.16 -29.58
N THR A 114 18.06 -1.86 -29.41
CA THR A 114 17.40 -1.81 -28.10
C THR A 114 17.02 -3.18 -27.53
N GLN A 115 17.20 -4.28 -28.28
CA GLN A 115 16.90 -5.64 -27.80
C GLN A 115 17.72 -6.02 -26.56
N ASN A 116 18.95 -5.50 -26.44
CA ASN A 116 19.80 -5.74 -25.26
C ASN A 116 19.30 -5.05 -23.98
N PHE A 117 18.36 -4.11 -24.12
CA PHE A 117 17.80 -3.39 -22.99
C PHE A 117 16.85 -4.26 -22.14
N ASP A 118 16.36 -5.38 -22.68
CA ASP A 118 15.47 -6.32 -21.99
C ASP A 118 16.01 -6.78 -20.62
N ASN A 119 17.30 -7.11 -20.57
CA ASN A 119 17.92 -7.55 -19.32
C ASN A 119 18.03 -6.40 -18.31
N ILE A 120 18.23 -5.17 -18.79
CA ILE A 120 18.43 -3.99 -17.96
C ILE A 120 17.09 -3.58 -17.35
N ILE A 121 16.00 -3.52 -18.14
CA ILE A 121 14.68 -3.21 -17.61
C ILE A 121 14.21 -4.29 -16.62
N ASP A 122 14.46 -5.57 -16.92
CA ASP A 122 14.10 -6.67 -16.03
C ASP A 122 14.88 -6.60 -14.72
N ASP A 123 16.16 -6.23 -14.75
CA ASP A 123 16.98 -6.00 -13.57
C ASP A 123 16.51 -4.79 -12.76
N ILE A 124 16.14 -3.68 -13.42
CA ILE A 124 15.59 -2.50 -12.74
C ILE A 124 14.31 -2.89 -12.01
N ILE A 125 13.37 -3.56 -12.69
CA ILE A 125 12.07 -3.95 -12.11
C ILE A 125 12.28 -4.96 -10.97
N LYS A 126 13.07 -6.02 -11.19
CA LYS A 126 13.24 -7.10 -10.21
C LYS A 126 14.13 -6.70 -9.03
N LYS A 127 15.33 -6.17 -9.29
CA LYS A 127 16.33 -5.90 -8.25
C LYS A 127 16.06 -4.59 -7.51
N ARG A 128 15.69 -3.53 -8.22
CA ARG A 128 15.59 -2.17 -7.63
C ARG A 128 14.24 -1.90 -6.98
N PHE A 129 13.17 -2.45 -7.55
CA PHE A 129 11.80 -2.18 -7.07
C PHE A 129 11.13 -3.40 -6.41
N GLY A 130 11.59 -4.62 -6.70
CA GLY A 130 11.14 -5.84 -6.04
C GLY A 130 9.72 -6.26 -6.45
N ILE A 131 9.55 -7.55 -6.71
CA ILE A 131 8.23 -8.15 -6.88
C ILE A 131 7.72 -8.54 -5.49
N ALA A 132 6.45 -8.28 -5.19
CA ALA A 132 5.87 -8.74 -3.93
C ALA A 132 5.74 -10.26 -3.91
N ASP A 133 6.62 -10.92 -3.14
CA ASP A 133 6.44 -12.32 -2.78
C ASP A 133 5.16 -12.48 -1.95
N ARG A 134 4.18 -13.19 -2.51
CA ARG A 134 2.90 -13.52 -1.85
C ARG A 134 2.98 -14.85 -1.10
N THR A 135 4.13 -15.20 -0.54
CA THR A 135 4.25 -16.47 0.17
C THR A 135 3.53 -16.36 1.51
N SER A 136 2.76 -17.40 1.86
CA SER A 136 2.11 -17.52 3.18
C SER A 136 3.12 -17.35 4.33
N ILE A 137 4.40 -17.65 4.07
CA ILE A 137 5.54 -17.43 4.98
C ILE A 137 5.62 -15.97 5.46
N SER A 138 5.34 -14.98 4.61
CA SER A 138 5.35 -13.57 5.01
C SER A 138 4.29 -13.23 6.06
N ILE A 139 3.13 -13.90 6.01
CA ILE A 139 2.07 -13.77 7.01
C ILE A 139 2.52 -14.41 8.33
N PHE A 140 3.06 -15.63 8.28
CA PHE A 140 3.59 -16.29 9.49
C PHE A 140 4.70 -15.47 10.15
N LEU A 141 5.64 -14.93 9.36
CA LEU A 141 6.71 -14.09 9.87
C LEU A 141 6.16 -12.79 10.47
N GLY A 142 5.21 -12.13 9.80
CA GLY A 142 4.54 -10.94 10.32
C GLY A 142 3.84 -11.20 11.65
N LEU A 143 3.15 -12.34 11.76
CA LEU A 143 2.47 -12.73 12.99
C LEU A 143 3.48 -13.03 14.11
N PHE A 144 4.56 -13.74 13.79
CA PHE A 144 5.64 -14.03 14.75
C PHE A 144 6.30 -12.75 15.28
N ILE A 145 6.58 -11.78 14.42
CA ILE A 145 7.12 -10.47 14.81
C ILE A 145 6.13 -9.72 15.70
N SER A 146 4.84 -9.71 15.32
CA SER A 146 3.80 -9.04 16.11
C SER A 146 3.64 -9.67 17.49
N ILE A 147 3.55 -10.99 17.58
CA ILE A 147 3.42 -11.69 18.87
C ILE A 147 4.70 -11.50 19.69
N GLY A 148 5.87 -11.66 19.09
CA GLY A 148 7.16 -11.51 19.78
C GLY A 148 7.35 -10.12 20.39
N LEU A 149 7.05 -9.05 19.63
CA LEU A 149 7.13 -7.68 20.13
C LEU A 149 6.12 -7.41 21.25
N SER A 150 4.87 -7.88 21.10
CA SER A 150 3.86 -7.75 22.15
C SER A 150 4.26 -8.47 23.44
N SER A 151 4.80 -9.68 23.33
CA SER A 151 5.32 -10.44 24.48
C SER A 151 6.44 -9.70 25.19
N LEU A 152 7.36 -9.06 24.46
CA LEU A 152 8.42 -8.24 25.08
C LEU A 152 7.86 -7.06 25.87
N VAL A 153 6.83 -6.38 25.36
CA VAL A 153 6.15 -5.28 26.07
C VAL A 153 5.46 -5.79 27.33
N ILE A 154 4.76 -6.93 27.23
CA ILE A 154 4.06 -7.55 28.37
C ILE A 154 5.05 -7.99 29.45
N ILE A 155 6.13 -8.69 29.06
CA ILE A 155 7.17 -9.15 30.00
C ILE A 155 7.88 -7.96 30.64
N GLY A 156 8.24 -6.94 29.86
CA GLY A 156 8.87 -5.73 30.37
C GLY A 156 7.98 -4.99 31.37
N PHE A 157 6.69 -4.90 31.09
CA PHE A 157 5.71 -4.31 32.00
C PHE A 157 5.53 -5.15 33.27
N ALA A 158 5.39 -6.48 33.15
CA ALA A 158 5.29 -7.37 34.30
C ALA A 158 6.56 -7.29 35.18
N PHE A 159 7.75 -7.30 34.57
CA PHE A 159 9.01 -7.10 35.26
C PHE A 159 9.03 -5.74 35.97
N PHE A 160 8.66 -4.65 35.27
CA PHE A 160 8.55 -3.33 35.88
C PHE A 160 7.64 -3.32 37.12
N LEU A 161 6.50 -4.02 37.08
CA LEU A 161 5.61 -4.16 38.24
C LEU A 161 6.27 -4.86 39.43
N THR A 162 7.19 -5.81 39.21
CA THR A 162 7.93 -6.49 40.29
C THR A 162 8.98 -5.62 40.98
N PHE A 163 9.40 -4.49 40.37
CA PHE A 163 10.32 -3.53 40.99
C PHE A 163 9.60 -2.43 41.77
N LEU A 164 8.26 -2.42 41.77
CA LEU A 164 7.50 -1.49 42.59
C LEU A 164 7.57 -1.98 44.05
N PRO A 165 8.01 -1.12 45.00
CA PRO A 165 8.09 -1.50 46.42
C PRO A 165 6.72 -1.98 46.92
N ASP A 166 6.69 -3.09 47.68
CA ASP A 166 5.45 -3.71 48.19
C ASP A 166 4.59 -2.76 49.05
N ASP A 167 5.22 -1.75 49.62
CA ASP A 167 4.68 -0.71 50.50
C ASP A 167 4.30 0.59 49.76
N GLN A 168 4.65 0.73 48.48
CA GLN A 168 4.28 1.88 47.67
C GLN A 168 3.22 1.51 46.64
N ASN A 169 2.01 2.06 46.82
CA ASN A 169 1.04 2.11 45.75
C ASN A 169 1.73 2.68 44.49
N ILE A 170 1.41 2.13 43.30
CA ILE A 170 1.93 2.61 42.01
C ILE A 170 1.84 4.14 41.89
N PHE A 171 0.81 4.72 42.51
CA PHE A 171 0.59 6.16 42.61
C PHE A 171 1.68 6.91 43.39
N THR A 172 2.15 6.35 44.51
CA THR A 172 3.21 6.95 45.33
C THR A 172 4.52 6.99 44.54
N VAL A 173 4.84 5.92 43.80
CA VAL A 173 6.06 5.83 42.97
C VAL A 173 6.05 6.85 41.82
N PHE A 174 4.93 6.96 41.10
CA PHE A 174 4.87 7.82 39.91
C PHE A 174 4.56 9.29 40.21
N PHE A 175 3.87 9.58 41.32
CA PHE A 175 3.37 10.93 41.60
C PHE A 175 3.80 11.49 42.95
N GLY A 176 4.44 10.70 43.82
CA GLY A 176 4.93 11.16 45.12
C GLY A 176 3.82 11.43 46.14
N TYR A 177 2.62 10.88 45.95
CA TYR A 177 1.50 11.06 46.89
C TYR A 177 1.12 9.72 47.54
N ASP A 178 1.08 9.72 48.87
CA ASP A 178 0.60 8.59 49.66
C ASP A 178 -0.92 8.67 49.76
N ILE A 179 -1.64 7.73 49.15
CA ILE A 179 -3.11 7.76 49.06
C ILE A 179 -3.69 6.55 49.80
N SER A 180 -4.02 6.75 51.07
CA SER A 180 -4.84 5.82 51.84
C SER A 180 -6.32 6.07 51.51
N VAL A 181 -6.95 5.18 50.74
CA VAL A 181 -8.40 5.25 50.46
C VAL A 181 -9.14 4.70 51.68
N ILE A 182 -9.65 5.58 52.53
CA ILE A 182 -10.52 5.21 53.65
C ILE A 182 -11.92 4.99 53.08
N THR A 183 -12.34 3.75 52.98
CA THR A 183 -13.71 3.38 52.61
C THR A 183 -14.63 3.48 53.83
N ALA A 184 -15.40 4.56 53.94
CA ALA A 184 -16.58 4.66 54.80
C ALA A 184 -17.59 5.65 54.20
N ASP A 185 -18.88 5.39 54.38
CA ASP A 185 -19.99 6.18 53.85
C ASP A 185 -19.86 7.67 54.24
N GLY A 186 -19.55 8.51 53.25
CA GLY A 186 -19.31 9.94 53.43
C GLY A 186 -18.11 10.50 52.68
N ILE A 187 -17.92 10.11 51.41
CA ILE A 187 -16.80 10.57 50.56
C ILE A 187 -16.85 12.10 50.45
N SER A 188 -15.82 12.77 50.95
CA SER A 188 -15.65 14.22 50.81
C SER A 188 -15.37 14.60 49.35
N GLU A 189 -15.69 15.83 48.94
CA GLU A 189 -15.39 16.32 47.57
C GLU A 189 -13.90 16.18 47.21
N ILE A 190 -13.03 16.31 48.20
CA ILE A 190 -11.58 16.17 48.05
C ILE A 190 -11.21 14.71 47.76
N GLU A 191 -11.77 13.75 48.49
CA GLU A 191 -11.55 12.32 48.25
C GLU A 191 -12.10 11.89 46.88
N PHE A 192 -13.25 12.42 46.47
CA PHE A 192 -13.81 12.17 45.14
C PHE A 192 -12.88 12.68 44.02
N LEU A 193 -12.33 13.89 44.16
CA LEU A 193 -11.35 14.44 43.22
C LEU A 193 -10.06 13.60 43.17
N TYR A 194 -9.60 13.07 44.30
CA TYR A 194 -8.45 12.15 44.32
C TYR A 194 -8.75 10.84 43.58
N ILE A 195 -9.91 10.24 43.83
CA ILE A 195 -10.34 9.02 43.12
C ILE A 195 -10.42 9.27 41.61
N GLN A 196 -10.96 10.42 41.17
CA GLN A 196 -10.99 10.79 39.75
C GLN A 196 -9.59 10.93 39.13
N ARG A 197 -8.65 11.57 39.84
CA ARG A 197 -7.25 11.71 39.36
C ARG A 197 -6.54 10.37 39.27
N ILE A 198 -6.71 9.52 40.27
CA ILE A 198 -6.23 8.13 40.29
C ILE A 198 -6.77 7.38 39.09
N ALA A 199 -8.08 7.41 38.89
CA ALA A 199 -8.73 6.73 37.77
C ALA A 199 -8.20 7.24 36.42
N LEU A 200 -8.06 8.56 36.25
CA LEU A 200 -7.52 9.17 35.03
C LEU A 200 -6.10 8.68 34.74
N VAL A 201 -5.22 8.69 35.75
CA VAL A 201 -3.84 8.24 35.64
C VAL A 201 -3.78 6.77 35.23
N VAL A 202 -4.58 5.92 35.89
CA VAL A 202 -4.66 4.49 35.56
C VAL A 202 -5.12 4.28 34.13
N ILE A 203 -6.16 5.02 33.71
CA ILE A 203 -6.64 5.00 32.34
C ILE A 203 -5.53 5.41 31.36
N ILE A 204 -4.76 6.46 31.65
CA ILE A 204 -3.64 6.90 30.80
C ILE A 204 -2.56 5.83 30.70
N ILE A 205 -2.12 5.25 31.82
CA ILE A 205 -1.09 4.20 31.85
C ILE A 205 -1.57 2.97 31.08
N LEU A 206 -2.81 2.51 31.33
CA LEU A 206 -3.43 1.41 30.58
C LEU A 206 -3.53 1.73 29.09
N MET A 207 -3.93 2.94 28.72
CA MET A 207 -4.04 3.35 27.33
C MET A 207 -2.66 3.36 26.64
N MET A 208 -1.63 3.87 27.30
CA MET A 208 -0.25 3.83 26.79
C MET A 208 0.26 2.40 26.64
N PHE A 209 -0.03 1.53 27.60
CA PHE A 209 0.30 0.11 27.54
C PHE A 209 -0.42 -0.61 26.39
N PHE A 210 -1.72 -0.38 26.24
CA PHE A 210 -2.49 -0.92 25.12
C PHE A 210 -2.01 -0.40 23.78
N LEU A 211 -1.67 0.89 23.68
CA LEU A 211 -1.04 1.43 22.48
C LEU A 211 0.26 0.69 22.18
N ALA A 212 1.14 0.47 23.17
CA ALA A 212 2.39 -0.23 22.96
C ALA A 212 2.20 -1.68 22.45
N ILE A 213 1.19 -2.40 22.95
CA ILE A 213 0.89 -3.79 22.54
C ILE A 213 0.19 -3.88 21.18
N PHE A 214 -0.76 -2.98 20.90
CA PHE A 214 -1.63 -3.10 19.73
C PHE A 214 -1.19 -2.22 18.56
N PHE A 215 -0.35 -1.20 18.78
CA PHE A 215 0.11 -0.31 17.71
C PHE A 215 1.33 -0.87 16.98
N LEU A 216 2.50 -0.84 17.64
CA LEU A 216 3.78 -1.11 17.00
C LEU A 216 3.92 -2.55 16.51
N PRO A 217 3.52 -3.57 17.29
CA PRO A 217 3.69 -4.96 16.87
C PRO A 217 2.85 -5.31 15.65
N VAL A 218 1.60 -4.87 15.63
CA VAL A 218 0.66 -5.10 14.52
C VAL A 218 1.10 -4.34 13.27
N PHE A 219 1.48 -3.08 13.44
CA PHE A 219 1.98 -2.25 12.35
C PHE A 219 3.19 -2.91 11.69
N MET A 220 4.19 -3.33 12.49
CA MET A 220 5.38 -4.00 11.99
C MET A 220 5.05 -5.34 11.34
N GLY A 221 4.27 -6.18 12.01
CA GLY A 221 3.87 -7.49 11.48
C GLY A 221 3.16 -7.37 10.14
N SER A 222 2.26 -6.39 10.01
CA SER A 222 1.51 -6.13 8.78
C SER A 222 2.37 -5.51 7.67
N TYR A 223 3.33 -4.65 8.04
CA TYR A 223 4.32 -4.12 7.11
C TYR A 223 5.20 -5.24 6.52
N TYR A 224 5.59 -6.23 7.32
CA TYR A 224 6.31 -7.41 6.84
C TYR A 224 5.43 -8.33 5.99
N ALA A 225 4.16 -8.50 6.36
CA ALA A 225 3.20 -9.31 5.61
C ALA A 225 2.82 -8.71 4.24
N GLY A 226 3.07 -7.41 4.05
CA GLY A 226 3.30 -6.80 2.74
C GLY A 226 2.08 -6.45 1.88
N SER A 227 0.86 -6.64 2.40
CA SER A 227 -0.37 -6.18 1.74
C SER A 227 -1.42 -5.81 2.77
N ARG A 228 -2.39 -4.96 2.39
CA ARG A 228 -3.53 -4.59 3.26
C ARG A 228 -4.34 -5.81 3.72
N ARG A 229 -4.63 -6.74 2.81
CA ARG A 229 -5.36 -7.98 3.13
C ARG A 229 -4.62 -8.80 4.18
N ASN A 230 -3.31 -8.98 4.00
CA ASN A 230 -2.50 -9.70 4.98
C ASN A 230 -2.44 -8.94 6.30
N GLY A 231 -2.35 -7.60 6.28
CA GLY A 231 -2.40 -6.78 7.48
C GLY A 231 -3.68 -6.97 8.30
N ILE A 232 -4.84 -7.11 7.65
CA ILE A 232 -6.10 -7.46 8.33
C ILE A 232 -5.99 -8.85 9.00
N MET A 233 -5.45 -9.85 8.29
CA MET A 233 -5.25 -11.20 8.85
C MET A 233 -4.29 -11.20 10.04
N ILE A 234 -3.18 -10.46 9.96
CA ILE A 234 -2.25 -10.25 11.08
C ILE A 234 -2.96 -9.60 12.26
N SER A 235 -3.78 -8.58 12.00
CA SER A 235 -4.49 -7.84 13.05
C SER A 235 -5.44 -8.74 13.83
N LEU A 236 -6.26 -9.52 13.10
CA LEU A 236 -7.21 -10.47 13.68
C LEU A 236 -6.49 -11.61 14.41
N GLY A 237 -5.43 -12.15 13.82
CA GLY A 237 -4.61 -13.19 14.44
C GLY A 237 -3.97 -12.71 15.74
N HIS A 238 -3.34 -11.54 15.70
CA HIS A 238 -2.72 -10.90 16.87
C HIS A 238 -3.75 -10.62 17.96
N PHE A 239 -4.91 -10.02 17.62
CA PHE A 239 -5.96 -9.75 18.58
C PHE A 239 -6.47 -11.04 19.24
N GLY A 240 -6.71 -12.09 18.45
CA GLY A 240 -7.13 -13.40 18.95
C GLY A 240 -6.10 -14.03 19.88
N THR A 241 -4.81 -13.94 19.56
CA THR A 241 -3.73 -14.44 20.43
C THR A 241 -3.68 -13.67 21.75
N VAL A 242 -3.73 -12.33 21.71
CA VAL A 242 -3.71 -11.51 22.94
C VAL A 242 -4.95 -11.80 23.80
N PHE A 243 -6.13 -11.90 23.19
CA PHE A 243 -7.36 -12.27 23.88
C PHE A 243 -7.24 -13.63 24.58
N LEU A 244 -6.71 -14.65 23.87
CA LEU A 244 -6.50 -15.98 24.44
C LEU A 244 -5.54 -15.95 25.63
N VAL A 245 -4.43 -15.21 25.52
CA VAL A 245 -3.45 -15.05 26.61
C VAL A 245 -4.11 -14.38 27.81
N VAL A 246 -4.84 -13.28 27.60
CA VAL A 246 -5.56 -12.57 28.67
C VAL A 246 -6.61 -13.47 29.32
N PHE A 247 -7.33 -14.27 28.53
CA PHE A 247 -8.33 -15.21 29.04
C PHE A 247 -7.69 -16.31 29.90
N ILE A 248 -6.60 -16.92 29.44
CA ILE A 248 -5.87 -17.94 30.20
C ILE A 248 -5.31 -17.35 31.49
N VAL A 249 -4.57 -16.24 31.41
CA VAL A 249 -3.95 -15.59 32.57
C VAL A 249 -5.00 -15.11 33.57
N GLY A 250 -6.10 -14.53 33.08
CA GLY A 250 -7.20 -14.07 33.93
C GLY A 250 -8.06 -15.19 34.53
N SER A 251 -7.95 -16.42 34.04
CA SER A 251 -8.65 -17.59 34.60
C SER A 251 -7.81 -18.32 35.65
N ILE A 252 -6.51 -18.02 35.76
CA ILE A 252 -5.64 -18.58 36.78
C ILE A 252 -5.62 -17.58 37.94
N ASP A 253 -5.96 -18.00 39.15
CA ASP A 253 -5.80 -17.22 40.38
C ASP A 253 -4.30 -17.06 40.72
N LEU A 254 -3.56 -16.34 39.86
CA LEU A 254 -2.11 -16.13 40.00
C LEU A 254 -1.77 -15.21 41.18
N ILE A 255 -2.72 -14.38 41.63
CA ILE A 255 -2.51 -13.41 42.70
C ILE A 255 -3.65 -13.54 43.72
N PRO A 256 -3.49 -14.37 44.78
CA PRO A 256 -4.55 -14.72 45.72
C PRO A 256 -5.16 -13.52 46.49
N ASN A 257 -4.57 -12.33 46.40
CA ASN A 257 -5.02 -11.12 47.11
C ASN A 257 -5.45 -9.96 46.19
N TYR A 258 -5.29 -10.09 44.87
CA TYR A 258 -5.69 -9.05 43.91
C TYR A 258 -6.67 -9.64 42.90
N GLN A 259 -7.96 -9.58 43.21
CA GLN A 259 -9.05 -9.91 42.28
C GLN A 259 -9.22 -8.78 41.24
N VAL A 260 -8.14 -8.38 40.56
CA VAL A 260 -8.29 -7.52 39.39
C VAL A 260 -8.95 -8.39 38.33
N GLN A 261 -10.22 -8.09 38.04
CA GLN A 261 -10.97 -8.78 36.99
C GLN A 261 -10.47 -8.29 35.62
N ILE A 262 -9.31 -8.80 35.19
CA ILE A 262 -8.64 -8.44 33.93
C ILE A 262 -9.56 -8.72 32.73
N ILE A 263 -10.36 -9.79 32.80
CA ILE A 263 -11.26 -10.21 31.72
C ILE A 263 -12.32 -9.13 31.42
N PRO A 264 -13.16 -8.68 32.39
CA PRO A 264 -14.09 -7.55 32.19
C PRO A 264 -13.42 -6.27 31.70
N LEU A 265 -12.24 -5.94 32.21
CA LEU A 265 -11.49 -4.76 31.77
C LEU A 265 -11.13 -4.89 30.29
N PHE A 266 -10.56 -6.02 29.88
CA PHE A 266 -10.22 -6.29 28.49
C PHE A 266 -11.44 -6.27 27.58
N ILE A 267 -12.55 -6.89 28.01
CA ILE A 267 -13.82 -6.89 27.26
C ILE A 267 -14.31 -5.45 27.05
N SER A 268 -14.23 -4.60 28.09
CA SER A 268 -14.68 -3.20 28.03
C SER A 268 -13.87 -2.37 27.01
N PHE A 269 -12.56 -2.62 26.89
CA PHE A 269 -11.70 -1.95 25.90
C PHE A 269 -11.64 -2.65 24.54
N SER A 270 -12.14 -3.87 24.43
CA SER A 270 -12.01 -4.70 23.21
C SER A 270 -12.46 -4.02 21.91
N PRO A 271 -13.56 -3.22 21.85
CA PRO A 271 -13.97 -2.56 20.61
C PRO A 271 -12.98 -1.50 20.13
N LEU A 272 -12.34 -0.79 21.07
CA LEU A 272 -11.31 0.19 20.75
C LEU A 272 -10.03 -0.53 20.29
N LEU A 273 -9.63 -1.58 21.02
CA LEU A 273 -8.41 -2.33 20.73
C LEU A 273 -8.47 -3.03 19.37
N ILE A 274 -9.59 -3.65 19.00
CA ILE A 274 -9.74 -4.29 17.70
C ILE A 274 -9.73 -3.26 16.57
N THR A 275 -10.34 -2.09 16.77
CA THR A 275 -10.36 -1.01 15.79
C THR A 275 -8.95 -0.46 15.57
N LEU A 276 -8.23 -0.14 16.64
CA LEU A 276 -6.84 0.32 16.58
C LEU A 276 -5.96 -0.70 15.86
N ASN A 277 -6.06 -1.98 16.25
CA ASN A 277 -5.31 -3.07 15.67
C ASN A 277 -5.57 -3.18 14.15
N LEU A 278 -6.84 -3.19 13.72
CA LEU A 278 -7.22 -3.22 12.30
C LEU A 278 -6.67 -2.02 11.52
N VAL A 279 -6.81 -0.80 12.05
CA VAL A 279 -6.31 0.43 11.40
C VAL A 279 -4.79 0.33 11.21
N MET A 280 -4.07 -0.10 12.25
CA MET A 280 -2.61 -0.23 12.18
C MET A 280 -2.15 -1.33 11.25
N GLY A 281 -2.88 -2.46 11.20
CA GLY A 281 -2.54 -3.51 10.26
C GLY A 281 -2.81 -3.14 8.81
N ILE A 282 -3.94 -2.48 8.53
CA ILE A 282 -4.23 -1.95 7.20
C ILE A 282 -3.15 -0.92 6.80
N PHE A 283 -2.79 -0.01 7.71
CA PHE A 283 -1.81 1.03 7.44
C PHE A 283 -0.39 0.45 7.20
N GLY A 284 0.06 -0.48 8.05
CA GLY A 284 1.35 -1.16 7.86
C GLY A 284 1.42 -1.91 6.53
N GLY A 285 0.37 -2.66 6.20
CA GLY A 285 0.25 -3.35 4.91
C GLY A 285 0.23 -2.38 3.71
N TYR A 286 -0.47 -1.25 3.84
CA TYR A 286 -0.56 -0.21 2.81
C TYR A 286 0.79 0.44 2.48
N ILE A 287 1.60 0.76 3.49
CA ILE A 287 2.92 1.36 3.28
C ILE A 287 3.82 0.42 2.46
N LYS A 288 3.77 -0.89 2.76
CA LYS A 288 4.59 -1.86 2.02
C LYS A 288 4.06 -2.10 0.61
N GLU A 289 2.74 -2.17 0.43
CA GLU A 289 2.08 -2.33 -0.87
C GLU A 289 2.48 -1.21 -1.83
N ASN A 290 2.58 0.04 -1.35
CA ASN A 290 3.02 1.17 -2.15
C ASN A 290 4.50 1.12 -2.61
N ARG A 291 5.28 0.17 -2.10
CA ARG A 291 6.71 0.02 -2.40
C ARG A 291 7.03 -1.18 -3.30
N LYS A 292 6.06 -2.04 -3.64
CA LYS A 292 6.29 -3.27 -4.42
C LYS A 292 5.28 -3.39 -5.57
N LEU A 293 5.70 -4.06 -6.64
CA LEU A 293 4.80 -4.41 -7.76
C LEU A 293 4.04 -5.70 -7.44
N TRP A 294 2.75 -5.74 -7.80
CA TRP A 294 1.96 -6.96 -7.70
C TRP A 294 2.29 -7.93 -8.83
N PRO A 295 2.39 -9.26 -8.60
CA PRO A 295 2.59 -10.23 -9.67
C PRO A 295 1.41 -10.25 -10.66
N LEU A 296 1.68 -10.61 -11.92
CA LEU A 296 0.65 -10.68 -12.98
C LEU A 296 -0.40 -11.75 -12.67
N GLY A 297 -1.68 -11.37 -12.71
CA GLY A 297 -2.76 -12.31 -13.02
C GLY A 297 -2.86 -12.41 -14.55
N ALA A 298 -2.11 -13.33 -15.16
CA ALA A 298 -1.74 -13.26 -16.58
C ALA A 298 -2.90 -13.41 -17.59
N GLU A 299 -4.06 -13.95 -17.20
CA GLU A 299 -5.12 -14.28 -18.16
C GLU A 299 -6.28 -13.28 -18.21
N GLU A 300 -6.72 -12.73 -17.08
CA GLU A 300 -8.02 -12.05 -17.02
C GLU A 300 -8.02 -10.64 -17.65
N LEU A 301 -6.87 -9.97 -17.72
CA LEU A 301 -6.78 -8.60 -18.24
C LEU A 301 -6.50 -8.50 -19.73
N SER A 302 -5.70 -9.43 -20.27
CA SER A 302 -5.40 -9.57 -21.69
C SER A 302 -6.67 -9.57 -22.54
N GLU A 303 -7.61 -10.44 -22.16
CA GLU A 303 -8.93 -10.58 -22.78
C GLU A 303 -9.74 -9.28 -22.73
N LYS A 304 -9.70 -8.58 -21.59
CA LYS A 304 -10.44 -7.32 -21.37
C LYS A 304 -9.88 -6.18 -22.22
N LEU A 305 -8.56 -6.04 -22.30
CA LEU A 305 -7.91 -4.95 -23.03
C LEU A 305 -8.10 -5.09 -24.55
N LYS A 306 -7.99 -6.31 -25.09
CA LYS A 306 -8.35 -6.62 -26.48
C LYS A 306 -9.79 -6.23 -26.80
N LYS A 307 -10.72 -6.53 -25.89
CA LYS A 307 -12.15 -6.20 -26.06
C LYS A 307 -12.40 -4.70 -26.08
N GLU A 308 -11.76 -3.94 -25.20
CA GLU A 308 -11.93 -2.47 -25.13
C GLU A 308 -11.31 -1.77 -26.36
N MET A 309 -10.11 -2.17 -26.79
CA MET A 309 -9.51 -1.65 -28.03
C MET A 309 -10.40 -1.95 -29.25
N TYR A 310 -10.95 -3.15 -29.34
CA TYR A 310 -11.89 -3.51 -30.41
C TYR A 310 -13.16 -2.64 -30.39
N ILE A 311 -13.74 -2.38 -29.21
CA ILE A 311 -14.91 -1.50 -29.06
C ILE A 311 -14.58 -0.08 -29.53
N PHE A 312 -13.43 0.45 -29.12
CA PHE A 312 -12.98 1.80 -29.49
C PHE A 312 -12.73 1.94 -30.99
N LEU A 313 -12.03 0.99 -31.62
CA LEU A 313 -11.80 0.99 -33.07
C LEU A 313 -13.12 0.91 -33.85
N LYS A 314 -14.07 0.11 -33.36
CA LYS A 314 -15.40 -0.02 -33.97
C LYS A 314 -16.25 1.25 -33.83
N SER A 315 -16.09 2.03 -32.75
CA SER A 315 -16.79 3.31 -32.60
C SER A 315 -16.20 4.38 -33.52
N MET A 316 -14.88 4.36 -33.76
CA MET A 316 -14.22 5.20 -34.77
C MET A 316 -14.76 4.93 -36.19
N ASP A 317 -14.84 3.66 -36.59
CA ASP A 317 -15.35 3.28 -37.93
C ASP A 317 -16.81 3.70 -38.17
N LYS A 318 -17.67 3.56 -37.15
CA LYS A 318 -19.07 4.00 -37.26
C LYS A 318 -19.21 5.50 -37.47
N ASN A 319 -18.37 6.30 -36.82
CA ASN A 319 -18.40 7.75 -36.96
C ASN A 319 -17.95 8.16 -38.37
N ASN A 320 -16.89 7.54 -38.90
CA ASN A 320 -16.41 7.78 -40.27
C ASN A 320 -17.44 7.36 -41.35
N LEU A 321 -18.19 6.27 -41.13
CA LEU A 321 -19.28 5.86 -42.05
C LEU A 321 -20.50 6.78 -42.00
N SER A 322 -20.70 7.51 -40.89
CA SER A 322 -21.81 8.45 -40.75
C SER A 322 -21.52 9.82 -41.39
N GLU A 323 -20.25 10.24 -41.43
CA GLU A 323 -19.83 11.45 -42.13
C GLU A 323 -19.87 11.27 -43.66
N ASN A 324 -19.39 10.14 -44.19
CA ASN A 324 -19.44 9.87 -45.63
C ASN A 324 -20.87 9.76 -46.21
N LYS A 325 -21.88 9.53 -45.36
CA LYS A 325 -23.29 9.54 -45.80
C LYS A 325 -23.92 10.93 -45.87
N LYS A 326 -23.37 11.93 -45.19
CA LYS A 326 -23.88 13.31 -45.28
C LYS A 326 -23.44 14.01 -46.57
N ASP A 327 -22.30 13.61 -47.14
CA ASP A 327 -21.78 14.18 -48.39
C ASP A 327 -22.39 13.54 -49.66
N GLN A 328 -23.26 12.53 -49.51
CA GLN A 328 -23.97 11.89 -50.63
C GLN A 328 -25.46 12.24 -50.71
N MET A 329 -25.96 13.20 -49.92
CA MET A 329 -27.29 13.73 -50.16
C MET A 329 -27.23 14.69 -51.36
N PRO A 330 -27.96 14.40 -52.47
CA PRO A 330 -28.03 15.33 -53.58
C PRO A 330 -28.62 16.67 -53.09
N PRO A 331 -28.18 17.81 -53.66
CA PRO A 331 -28.78 19.10 -53.34
C PRO A 331 -30.27 19.00 -53.66
N ASN A 332 -31.11 19.23 -52.64
CA ASN A 332 -32.55 19.32 -52.81
C ASN A 332 -32.85 20.42 -53.83
N PHE A 333 -33.35 20.02 -55.00
CA PHE A 333 -34.01 20.88 -55.97
C PHE A 333 -35.49 21.04 -55.62
#